data_AF-A0A7S4C401-F1
#
_entry.id   AF-A0A7S4C401-F1
#
_cell.length_a   1.000
_cell.length_b   1.000
_cell.length_c   1.000
_cell.angle_alpha   90.00
_cell.angle_beta   90.00
_cell.angle_gamma   90.00
#
_symmetry.space_group_name_H-M   'P 1'
#
loop_
_entity.id
_entity.type
_entity.pdbx_description
1 polymer ?
#
loop_
_entity_poly.entity_id
_entity_poly.type
_entity_poly.pdbx_seq_one_letter_code
_entity_poly.pdbx_strand_id
1 'polypeptide(L)'
;RSRRVALQLESAKLVFAFFSTAPPQLRHPAEVGAVLSTCLELFLGRDGNGGGRQDFLRHTLLDVFRAALWMDDAEIARLLIWDFEIVARLSFALQHPQLARCSPEHCRQLAVEIVSSSKLPSIRQHLSDTDAWRHLCCVVHPTPQPPQPTLPPQPTPPPPPPPPPLSELYFDENDGADTDGAREDAENVHPNMAQPQSLSPRRALNPTYLPSSPLLPLSAKHAAHAGSGVAGDGGRGGDDVSDGGEG
;
A
#
# COMPACT_ATOMS: atom_id res chain seq x y z
N ARG A 1 -22.15 6.03 -0.06
CA ARG A 1 -20.68 6.23 -0.23
C ARG A 1 -20.14 7.26 0.76
N SER A 2 -20.68 8.49 0.82
CA SER A 2 -20.19 9.57 1.70
C SER A 2 -20.13 9.22 3.19
N ARG A 3 -21.13 8.51 3.74
CA ARG A 3 -21.12 8.07 5.15
C ARG A 3 -19.96 7.13 5.49
N ARG A 4 -19.57 6.25 4.55
CA ARG A 4 -18.45 5.31 4.74
C ARG A 4 -17.12 6.07 4.83
N VAL A 5 -16.90 7.02 3.92
CA VAL A 5 -15.67 7.82 3.91
C VAL A 5 -15.54 8.64 5.18
N ALA A 6 -16.63 9.29 5.60
CA ALA A 6 -16.66 10.04 6.86
C ALA A 6 -16.31 9.15 8.05
N LEU A 7 -16.89 7.94 8.13
CA LEU A 7 -16.56 6.99 9.19
C LEU A 7 -15.09 6.59 9.17
N GLN A 8 -14.53 6.25 8.01
CA GLN A 8 -13.11 5.90 7.88
C GLN A 8 -12.20 7.03 8.35
N LEU A 9 -12.54 8.27 7.98
CA LEU A 9 -11.78 9.44 8.35
C LEU A 9 -11.83 9.72 9.85
N GLU A 10 -13.02 9.70 10.45
CA GLU A 10 -13.17 9.91 11.90
C GLU A 10 -12.53 8.76 12.70
N SER A 11 -12.62 7.51 12.21
CA SER A 11 -11.87 6.40 12.79
C SER A 11 -10.36 6.60 12.70
N ALA A 12 -9.83 7.05 11.55
CA ALA A 12 -8.39 7.32 11.41
C ALA A 12 -7.92 8.41 12.37
N LYS A 13 -8.70 9.48 12.56
CA LYS A 13 -8.41 10.54 13.55
C LYS A 13 -8.40 10.00 14.98
N LEU A 14 -9.37 9.16 15.34
CA LEU A 14 -9.45 8.53 16.66
C LEU A 14 -8.21 7.65 16.90
N VAL A 15 -7.84 6.84 15.91
CA VAL A 15 -6.65 5.97 15.98
C VAL A 15 -5.39 6.81 16.11
N PHE A 16 -5.26 7.90 15.36
CA PHE A 16 -4.14 8.83 15.51
C PHE A 16 -4.07 9.42 16.93
N ALA A 17 -5.20 9.90 17.45
CA ALA A 17 -5.28 10.42 18.82
C ALA A 17 -4.90 9.34 19.85
N PHE A 18 -5.32 8.09 19.64
CA PHE A 18 -4.93 6.96 20.48
C PHE A 18 -3.42 6.75 20.48
N PHE A 19 -2.76 6.62 19.34
CA PHE A 19 -1.29 6.46 19.31
C PHE A 19 -0.54 7.68 19.85
N SER A 20 -1.09 8.88 19.67
CA SER A 20 -0.44 10.12 20.10
C SER A 20 -0.58 10.39 21.61
N THR A 21 -1.63 9.89 22.26
CA THR A 21 -1.99 10.31 23.63
C THR A 21 -2.27 9.17 24.60
N ALA A 22 -2.63 7.98 24.11
CA ALA A 22 -2.99 6.88 25.01
C ALA A 22 -1.75 6.38 25.76
N PRO A 23 -1.85 6.13 27.07
CA PRO A 23 -0.74 5.58 27.84
C PRO A 23 -0.41 4.13 27.38
N PRO A 24 0.84 3.67 27.53
CA PRO A 24 1.28 2.35 27.03
C PRO A 24 0.43 1.17 27.52
N GLN A 25 -0.13 1.27 28.73
CA GLN A 25 -0.94 0.21 29.34
C GLN A 25 -2.24 -0.09 28.58
N LEU A 26 -2.74 0.86 27.78
CA LEU A 26 -3.95 0.68 26.97
C LEU A 26 -3.65 0.10 25.58
N ARG A 27 -2.39 -0.19 25.26
CA ARG A 27 -1.95 -0.61 23.93
C ARG A 27 -1.71 -2.11 23.91
N HIS A 28 -2.79 -2.89 23.97
CA HIS A 28 -2.66 -4.34 23.91
C HIS A 28 -2.16 -4.78 22.51
N PRO A 29 -1.07 -5.56 22.39
CA PRO A 29 -0.42 -5.83 21.10
C PRO A 29 -1.36 -6.43 20.04
N ALA A 30 -2.26 -7.34 20.44
CA ALA A 30 -3.21 -7.97 19.52
C ALA A 30 -4.21 -6.97 18.91
N GLU A 31 -4.71 -6.03 19.73
CA GLU A 31 -5.69 -5.03 19.29
C GLU A 31 -5.01 -3.96 18.43
N VAL A 32 -3.84 -3.50 18.88
CA VAL A 32 -2.98 -2.57 18.14
C VAL A 32 -2.60 -3.14 16.78
N GLY A 33 -2.21 -4.41 16.72
CA GLY A 33 -1.89 -5.11 15.47
C GLY A 33 -3.08 -5.16 14.51
N ALA A 34 -4.28 -5.51 14.99
CA ALA A 34 -5.48 -5.54 14.15
C ALA A 34 -5.84 -4.16 13.58
N VAL A 35 -5.71 -3.10 14.41
CA VAL A 35 -5.96 -1.72 13.99
C VAL A 35 -4.93 -1.26 12.95
N LEU A 36 -3.63 -1.46 13.21
CA LEU A 36 -2.56 -1.05 12.30
C LEU A 36 -2.61 -1.82 10.97
N SER A 37 -2.90 -3.12 11.00
CA SER A 37 -3.11 -3.92 9.80
C SER A 37 -4.26 -3.34 8.96
N THR A 38 -5.39 -3.01 9.60
CA THR A 38 -6.53 -2.38 8.91
C THR A 38 -6.18 -1.02 8.32
N CYS A 39 -5.45 -0.18 9.07
CA CYS A 39 -4.94 1.10 8.60
C CYS A 39 -4.03 0.91 7.36
N LEU A 40 -3.19 -0.12 7.36
CA LEU A 40 -2.24 -0.37 6.27
C LEU A 40 -2.96 -0.84 5.01
N GLU A 41 -3.96 -1.71 5.14
CA GLU A 41 -4.79 -2.12 4.01
C GLU A 41 -5.61 -0.97 3.43
N LEU A 42 -6.09 -0.05 4.27
CA LEU A 42 -6.79 1.16 3.81
C LEU A 42 -5.83 2.14 3.12
N PHE A 43 -4.61 2.27 3.62
CA PHE A 43 -3.59 3.15 3.06
C PHE A 43 -3.11 2.64 1.70
N LEU A 44 -2.69 1.38 1.64
CA LEU A 44 -2.16 0.74 0.44
C LEU A 44 -3.24 0.26 -0.54
N GLY A 45 -4.51 0.27 -0.12
CA GLY A 45 -5.65 -0.19 -0.90
C GLY A 45 -6.00 0.68 -2.11
N ARG A 46 -6.87 0.15 -2.98
CA ARG A 46 -7.41 0.87 -4.13
C ARG A 46 -8.24 2.06 -3.66
N ASP A 47 -8.29 3.11 -4.46
CA ASP A 47 -9.19 4.23 -4.20
C ASP A 47 -10.67 3.79 -4.21
N GLY A 48 -11.26 3.77 -3.01
CA GLY A 48 -12.70 3.52 -2.81
C GLY A 48 -13.51 4.80 -2.60
N ASN A 49 -12.85 5.94 -2.37
CA ASN A 49 -13.45 7.14 -1.80
C ASN A 49 -13.60 8.30 -2.82
N GLY A 50 -12.98 8.15 -3.99
CA GLY A 50 -13.14 9.03 -5.15
C GLY A 50 -12.16 10.19 -5.14
N GLY A 51 -10.89 9.90 -5.43
CA GLY A 51 -9.80 10.86 -5.58
C GLY A 51 -9.46 11.55 -4.26
N GLY A 52 -9.58 12.88 -4.22
CA GLY A 52 -9.10 13.70 -3.10
C GLY A 52 -9.60 13.29 -1.70
N ARG A 53 -10.75 12.63 -1.58
CA ARG A 53 -11.20 12.05 -0.30
C ARG A 53 -10.36 10.86 0.16
N GLN A 54 -9.92 10.02 -0.78
CA GLN A 54 -8.97 8.95 -0.50
C GLN A 54 -7.60 9.53 -0.12
N ASP A 55 -7.16 10.59 -0.80
CA ASP A 55 -5.89 11.23 -0.49
C ASP A 55 -5.91 11.85 0.91
N PHE A 56 -7.02 12.50 1.29
CA PHE A 56 -7.20 13.01 2.65
C PHE A 56 -7.19 11.90 3.71
N LEU A 57 -7.85 10.77 3.43
CA LEU A 57 -7.79 9.60 4.29
C LEU A 57 -6.35 9.07 4.42
N ARG A 58 -5.61 8.98 3.31
CA ARG A 58 -4.21 8.51 3.32
C ARG A 58 -3.29 9.43 4.11
N HIS A 59 -3.46 10.75 4.00
CA HIS A 59 -2.72 11.70 4.84
C HIS A 59 -3.03 11.49 6.33
N THR A 60 -4.30 11.30 6.68
CA THR A 60 -4.69 11.03 8.08
C THR A 60 -4.10 9.69 8.57
N LEU A 61 -4.08 8.66 7.73
CA LEU A 61 -3.45 7.38 8.05
C LEU A 61 -1.92 7.47 8.11
N LEU A 62 -1.30 8.35 7.32
CA LEU A 62 0.13 8.62 7.43
C LEU A 62 0.48 9.18 8.82
N ASP A 63 -0.36 10.06 9.38
CA ASP A 63 -0.18 10.55 10.74
C ASP A 63 -0.31 9.42 11.79
N VAL A 64 -1.20 8.46 11.57
CA VAL A 64 -1.27 7.23 12.40
C VAL A 64 0.05 6.47 12.37
N PHE A 65 0.61 6.22 11.18
CA PHE A 65 1.87 5.48 11.04
C PHE A 65 3.04 6.27 11.61
N ARG A 66 3.09 7.59 11.41
CA ARG A 66 4.09 8.45 12.03
C ARG A 66 4.01 8.32 13.56
N ALA A 67 2.83 8.47 14.16
CA ALA A 67 2.67 8.31 15.60
C ALA A 67 3.15 6.92 16.08
N ALA A 68 2.75 5.86 15.38
CA ALA A 68 3.14 4.49 15.74
C ALA A 68 4.66 4.24 15.61
N LEU A 69 5.29 4.69 14.52
CA LEU A 69 6.73 4.51 14.26
C LEU A 69 7.61 5.27 15.26
N TRP A 70 7.16 6.44 15.71
CA TRP A 70 7.92 7.32 16.59
C TRP A 70 7.70 7.06 18.09
N MET A 71 6.90 6.07 18.45
CA MET A 71 6.70 5.65 19.85
C MET A 71 7.87 4.85 20.45
N ASP A 72 8.84 4.41 19.63
CA ASP A 72 9.96 3.55 20.01
C ASP A 72 9.53 2.26 20.75
N ASP A 73 8.42 1.67 20.32
CA ASP A 73 7.85 0.44 20.88
C ASP A 73 8.26 -0.77 20.02
N ALA A 74 8.95 -1.74 20.64
CA ALA A 74 9.48 -2.92 19.96
C ALA A 74 8.39 -3.82 19.36
N GLU A 75 7.24 -3.98 20.01
CA GLU A 75 6.17 -4.83 19.48
C GLU A 75 5.48 -4.17 18.29
N ILE A 76 5.27 -2.86 18.33
CA ILE A 76 4.70 -2.10 17.21
C ILE A 76 5.67 -2.07 16.03
N ALA A 77 6.96 -1.88 16.30
CA ALA A 77 8.00 -1.97 15.30
C ALA A 77 8.05 -3.35 14.63
N ARG A 78 7.99 -4.42 15.42
CA ARG A 78 7.91 -5.81 14.94
C ARG A 78 6.68 -6.03 14.06
N LEU A 79 5.50 -5.59 14.49
CA LEU A 79 4.26 -5.70 13.72
C LEU A 79 4.37 -5.00 12.36
N LEU A 80 4.81 -3.73 12.34
CA LEU A 80 4.88 -2.94 11.11
C LEU A 80 5.95 -3.46 10.14
N ILE A 81 7.16 -3.68 10.63
CA ILE A 81 8.33 -3.99 9.78
C ILE A 81 8.34 -5.47 9.38
N TRP A 82 8.09 -6.37 10.34
CA TRP A 82 8.18 -7.81 10.12
C TRP A 82 6.83 -8.41 9.74
N ASP A 83 5.81 -8.35 10.61
CA ASP A 83 4.56 -9.08 10.39
C ASP A 83 3.77 -8.55 9.19
N PHE A 84 3.78 -7.23 8.97
CA PHE A 84 3.07 -6.60 7.86
C PHE A 84 3.96 -6.35 6.64
N GLU A 85 5.26 -6.66 6.75
CA GLU A 85 6.25 -6.52 5.68
C GLU A 85 6.20 -5.15 4.99
N ILE A 86 5.98 -4.08 5.76
CA ILE A 86 5.69 -2.75 5.18
C ILE A 86 6.79 -2.26 4.25
N VAL A 87 8.05 -2.58 4.55
CA VAL A 87 9.22 -2.25 3.74
C VAL A 87 9.15 -2.94 2.37
N ALA A 88 8.86 -4.24 2.34
CA ALA A 88 8.73 -5.00 1.09
C ALA A 88 7.56 -4.48 0.25
N ARG A 89 6.41 -4.23 0.89
CA ARG A 89 5.20 -3.73 0.22
C ARG A 89 5.40 -2.35 -0.39
N LEU A 90 6.06 -1.43 0.33
CA LEU A 90 6.37 -0.09 -0.18
C LEU A 90 7.42 -0.15 -1.29
N SER A 91 8.45 -1.00 -1.15
CA SER A 91 9.46 -1.19 -2.19
C SER A 91 8.80 -1.64 -3.49
N PHE A 92 7.94 -2.67 -3.43
CA PHE A 92 7.19 -3.16 -4.58
C PHE A 92 6.30 -2.05 -5.19
N ALA A 93 5.56 -1.32 -4.35
CA ALA A 93 4.65 -0.27 -4.83
C ALA A 93 5.38 0.88 -5.53
N LEU A 94 6.60 1.21 -5.09
CA LEU A 94 7.43 2.25 -5.68
C LEU A 94 8.16 1.79 -6.95
N GLN A 95 8.55 0.51 -7.04
CA GLN A 95 9.16 -0.08 -8.24
C GLN A 95 8.15 -0.34 -9.37
N HIS A 96 6.92 -0.65 -9.00
CA HIS A 96 5.86 -1.02 -9.94
C HIS A 96 4.61 -0.15 -9.73
N PRO A 97 4.70 1.17 -9.93
CA PRO A 97 3.61 2.10 -9.67
C PRO A 97 2.32 1.79 -10.45
N GLN A 98 2.45 1.16 -11.62
CA GLN A 98 1.34 0.69 -12.46
C GLN A 98 0.60 -0.52 -11.90
N LEU A 99 1.25 -1.33 -11.05
CA LEU A 99 0.65 -2.48 -10.36
C LEU A 99 0.19 -2.12 -8.94
N ALA A 100 0.73 -1.03 -8.39
CA ALA A 100 0.39 -0.52 -7.08
C ALA A 100 -1.05 0.01 -7.05
N ARG A 101 -1.72 -0.21 -5.92
CA ARG A 101 -3.08 0.30 -5.66
C ARG A 101 -3.06 1.68 -4.97
N CYS A 102 -1.93 2.03 -4.35
CA CYS A 102 -1.66 3.30 -3.71
C CYS A 102 -0.84 4.19 -4.63
N SER A 103 -1.00 5.52 -4.53
CA SER A 103 -0.20 6.41 -5.35
C SER A 103 1.27 6.37 -4.91
N PRO A 104 2.23 6.51 -5.85
CA PRO A 104 3.66 6.48 -5.53
C PRO A 104 4.05 7.57 -4.53
N GLU A 105 3.40 8.73 -4.58
CA GLU A 105 3.65 9.84 -3.67
C GLU A 105 3.33 9.49 -2.22
N HIS A 106 2.16 8.91 -1.95
CA HIS A 106 1.81 8.47 -0.59
C HIS A 106 2.73 7.35 -0.11
N CYS A 107 3.08 6.39 -0.98
CA CYS A 107 4.07 5.36 -0.65
C CYS A 107 5.42 5.97 -0.29
N ARG A 108 5.86 7.00 -1.02
CA ARG A 108 7.11 7.71 -0.77
C ARG A 108 7.08 8.43 0.57
N GLN A 109 5.98 9.12 0.90
CA GLN A 109 5.83 9.79 2.19
C GLN A 109 5.96 8.82 3.37
N LEU A 110 5.30 7.65 3.29
CA LEU A 110 5.44 6.62 4.33
C LEU A 110 6.85 6.01 4.37
N ALA A 111 7.50 5.83 3.21
CA ALA A 111 8.88 5.40 3.15
C ALA A 111 9.84 6.40 3.82
N VAL A 112 9.63 7.70 3.64
CA VAL A 112 10.42 8.76 4.33
C VAL A 112 10.29 8.63 5.84
N GLU A 113 9.08 8.38 6.36
CA GLU A 113 8.87 8.20 7.80
C GLU A 113 9.59 6.97 8.34
N ILE A 114 9.50 5.82 7.66
CA ILE A 114 10.20 4.59 8.05
C ILE A 114 11.72 4.78 8.03
N VAL A 115 12.25 5.42 6.98
CA VAL A 115 13.68 5.72 6.89
C VAL A 115 14.12 6.67 8.01
N SER A 116 13.32 7.68 8.31
CA SER A 116 13.60 8.65 9.38
C SER A 116 13.52 8.03 10.78
N SER A 117 12.61 7.08 11.00
CA SER A 117 12.44 6.37 12.27
C SER A 117 13.44 5.23 12.46
N SER A 118 14.20 4.83 11.43
CA SER A 118 15.21 3.76 11.50
C SER A 118 16.35 4.01 12.49
N LYS A 119 16.50 5.26 12.97
CA LYS A 119 17.43 5.63 14.04
C LYS A 119 17.01 5.13 15.42
N LEU A 120 15.72 4.80 15.60
CA LEU A 120 15.17 4.30 16.85
C LEU A 120 15.59 2.84 17.06
N PRO A 121 16.04 2.44 18.26
CA PRO A 121 16.50 1.06 18.51
C PRO A 121 15.43 0.01 18.22
N SER A 122 14.18 0.28 18.59
CA SER A 122 13.04 -0.63 18.37
C SER A 122 12.80 -0.91 16.89
N ILE A 123 12.97 0.08 16.01
CA ILE A 123 12.81 -0.06 14.56
C ILE A 123 14.06 -0.73 13.97
N ARG A 124 15.24 -0.25 14.34
CA ARG A 124 16.53 -0.67 13.78
C ARG A 124 16.76 -2.17 13.90
N GLN A 125 16.40 -2.77 15.05
CA GLN A 125 16.58 -4.21 15.27
C GLN A 125 15.76 -5.10 14.33
N HIS A 126 14.68 -4.57 13.73
CA HIS A 126 13.81 -5.30 12.80
C HIS A 126 14.12 -4.99 11.33
N LEU A 127 14.97 -3.99 11.05
CA LEU A 127 15.40 -3.67 9.70
C LEU A 127 16.56 -4.57 9.30
N SER A 128 16.25 -5.57 8.48
CA SER A 128 17.25 -6.41 7.81
C SER A 128 17.83 -5.68 6.60
N ASP A 129 19.12 -5.88 6.33
CA ASP A 129 19.81 -5.37 5.12
C ASP A 129 19.35 -6.13 3.86
N THR A 130 18.13 -5.83 3.45
CA THR A 130 17.42 -6.44 2.32
C THR A 130 17.43 -5.50 1.12
N ASP A 131 17.26 -6.05 -0.08
CA ASP A 131 17.13 -5.23 -1.29
C ASP A 131 15.95 -4.26 -1.22
N ALA A 132 14.85 -4.65 -0.56
CA ALA A 132 13.72 -3.78 -0.30
C ALA A 132 14.11 -2.58 0.57
N TRP A 133 14.85 -2.82 1.66
CA TRP A 133 15.33 -1.75 2.53
C TRP A 133 16.30 -0.80 1.82
N ARG A 134 17.30 -1.35 1.11
CA ARG A 134 18.25 -0.55 0.31
C ARG A 134 17.53 0.30 -0.73
N HIS A 135 16.54 -0.27 -1.40
CA HIS A 135 15.73 0.45 -2.37
C HIS A 135 14.95 1.61 -1.73
N LEU A 136 14.29 1.40 -0.57
CA LEU A 136 13.63 2.49 0.15
C LEU A 136 14.61 3.62 0.51
N CYS A 137 15.80 3.28 1.03
CA CYS A 137 16.84 4.25 1.33
C CYS A 137 17.25 5.07 0.10
N CYS A 138 17.41 4.44 -1.07
CA CYS A 138 17.71 5.13 -2.32
C CYS A 138 16.58 6.07 -2.78
N VAL A 139 15.31 5.68 -2.59
CA VAL A 139 14.15 6.52 -2.96
C VAL A 139 14.04 7.75 -2.06
N VAL A 140 14.35 7.61 -0.77
CA VAL A 140 14.27 8.69 0.22
C VAL A 140 15.49 9.61 0.13
N HIS A 141 16.67 9.04 -0.05
CA HIS A 141 17.94 9.75 -0.21
C HIS A 141 18.49 9.49 -1.61
N PRO A 142 17.94 10.12 -2.65
CA PRO A 142 18.52 10.01 -3.98
C PRO A 142 19.94 10.57 -3.90
N THR A 143 20.93 9.71 -4.09
CA THR A 143 22.29 10.17 -4.33
C THR A 143 22.26 11.07 -5.57
N PRO A 144 23.01 12.19 -5.58
CA PRO A 144 23.13 13.01 -6.78
C PRO A 144 23.57 12.11 -7.92
N GLN A 145 22.72 11.93 -8.94
CA GLN A 145 23.13 11.21 -10.12
C GLN A 145 24.30 11.98 -10.75
N PRO A 146 25.40 11.30 -11.14
CA PRO A 146 26.44 11.95 -11.91
C PRO A 146 25.81 12.59 -13.15
N PRO A 147 26.27 13.79 -13.56
CA PRO A 147 25.70 14.50 -14.69
C PRO A 147 25.68 13.55 -15.89
N GLN A 148 24.48 13.31 -16.44
CA GLN A 148 24.38 12.49 -17.64
C GLN A 148 25.17 13.19 -18.76
N PRO A 149 25.91 12.44 -19.59
CA PRO A 149 26.55 13.01 -20.76
C PRO A 149 25.47 13.70 -21.58
N THR A 150 25.59 15.02 -21.78
CA THR A 150 24.79 15.74 -22.76
C THR A 150 25.02 15.07 -24.10
N LEU A 151 24.00 14.33 -24.57
CA LEU A 151 24.00 13.82 -25.93
C LEU A 151 24.17 15.02 -26.87
N PRO A 152 25.00 14.91 -27.91
CA PRO A 152 25.12 15.98 -28.90
C PRO A 152 23.73 16.27 -29.50
N PRO A 153 23.44 17.53 -29.86
CA PRO A 153 22.15 17.89 -30.43
C PRO A 153 21.83 16.97 -31.60
N GLN A 154 20.72 16.24 -31.49
CA GLN A 154 20.25 15.39 -32.56
C GLN A 154 19.91 16.29 -33.76
N PRO A 155 20.33 15.95 -35.00
CA PRO A 155 19.96 16.73 -36.16
C PRO A 155 18.44 16.82 -36.25
N THR A 156 17.92 18.04 -36.42
CA THR A 156 16.50 18.29 -36.65
C THR A 156 16.01 17.44 -37.81
N PRO A 157 14.88 16.70 -37.66
CA PRO A 157 14.32 15.93 -38.76
C PRO A 157 13.99 16.87 -39.92
N PRO A 158 14.13 16.41 -41.18
CA PRO A 158 13.76 17.20 -42.34
C PRO A 158 12.26 17.54 -42.28
N PRO A 159 11.85 18.71 -42.81
CA PRO A 159 10.44 19.07 -42.86
C PRO A 159 9.65 18.02 -43.65
N PRO A 160 8.38 17.77 -43.28
CA PRO A 160 7.52 16.87 -44.03
C PRO A 160 7.35 17.38 -45.47
N PRO A 161 7.19 16.49 -46.46
CA PRO A 161 6.91 16.89 -47.82
C PRO A 161 5.59 17.69 -47.89
N PRO A 162 5.46 18.64 -48.83
CA PRO A 162 4.22 19.37 -49.01
C PRO A 162 3.07 18.41 -49.36
N PRO A 163 1.84 18.71 -48.91
CA PRO A 163 0.68 17.92 -49.28
C PRO A 163 0.50 17.93 -50.81
N PRO A 164 0.02 16.84 -51.42
CA PRO A 164 -0.34 16.83 -52.83
C PRO A 164 -1.42 17.88 -53.09
N PRO A 165 -1.43 18.50 -54.29
CA PRO A 165 -2.49 19.43 -54.65
C PRO A 165 -3.83 18.70 -54.58
N LEU A 166 -4.79 19.31 -53.88
CA LEU A 166 -6.19 18.92 -53.92
C LEU A 166 -6.63 18.96 -55.38
N SER A 167 -6.88 17.79 -55.97
CA SER A 167 -7.65 17.72 -57.20
C SER A 167 -9.02 18.28 -56.87
N GLU A 168 -9.34 19.43 -57.45
CA GLU A 168 -10.69 20.00 -57.43
C GLU A 168 -11.65 18.96 -58.01
N LEU A 169 -12.35 18.26 -57.13
CA LEU A 169 -13.62 17.64 -57.46
C LEU A 169 -14.58 18.80 -57.68
N TYR A 170 -14.70 19.16 -58.96
CA TYR A 170 -15.82 19.88 -59.56
C TYR A 170 -17.12 19.31 -58.96
N PHE A 171 -17.75 20.06 -58.05
CA PHE A 171 -19.17 19.90 -57.77
C PHE A 171 -19.89 20.89 -58.67
N ASP A 172 -20.53 20.35 -59.70
CA ASP A 172 -21.36 21.07 -60.64
C ASP A 172 -22.59 21.62 -59.89
N GLU A 173 -22.74 22.94 -59.89
CA GLU A 173 -23.95 23.66 -59.50
C GLU A 173 -24.96 23.62 -60.64
N ASN A 174 -26.05 22.85 -60.47
CA ASN A 174 -27.43 23.11 -60.93
C ASN A 174 -28.26 21.84 -60.59
N ASP A 175 -29.49 21.87 -60.12
CA ASP A 175 -30.62 22.73 -60.48
C ASP A 175 -31.65 22.71 -59.34
N GLY A 176 -32.43 23.78 -59.23
CA GLY A 176 -33.42 23.97 -58.16
C GLY A 176 -34.68 23.12 -58.29
N ALA A 177 -35.40 23.00 -57.18
CA ALA A 177 -36.86 22.88 -57.17
C ALA A 177 -37.41 23.32 -55.81
N ASP A 178 -38.26 24.34 -55.88
CA ASP A 178 -39.19 24.79 -54.85
C ASP A 178 -39.95 23.64 -54.16
N THR A 179 -40.29 23.85 -52.88
CA THR A 179 -41.70 23.76 -52.44
C THR A 179 -41.87 24.35 -51.04
N ASP A 180 -42.69 25.40 -51.01
CA ASP A 180 -43.46 25.90 -49.87
C ASP A 180 -44.17 24.79 -49.10
N GLY A 181 -44.32 24.95 -47.78
CA GLY A 181 -45.28 24.15 -47.02
C GLY A 181 -45.26 24.32 -45.51
N ALA A 182 -46.11 25.24 -45.01
CA ALA A 182 -46.81 25.23 -43.72
C ALA A 182 -45.98 25.19 -42.42
N ARG A 183 -45.98 26.22 -41.56
CA ARG A 183 -47.10 26.82 -40.79
C ARG A 183 -47.67 25.88 -39.71
N GLU A 184 -47.34 26.28 -38.48
CA GLU A 184 -48.14 26.28 -37.25
C GLU A 184 -48.39 25.01 -36.41
N ASP A 185 -48.50 25.33 -35.13
CA ASP A 185 -49.12 24.62 -34.01
C ASP A 185 -48.31 23.49 -33.36
N ALA A 186 -48.34 23.30 -32.05
CA ALA A 186 -48.73 24.12 -30.91
C ALA A 186 -48.26 23.29 -29.71
N GLU A 187 -48.11 23.98 -28.60
CA GLU A 187 -48.00 23.49 -27.24
C GLU A 187 -48.77 22.17 -26.99
N ASN A 188 -48.14 21.20 -26.31
CA ASN A 188 -48.90 20.50 -25.27
C ASN A 188 -48.07 20.08 -24.07
N VAL A 189 -48.74 20.28 -22.95
CA VAL A 189 -48.36 20.27 -21.56
C VAL A 189 -48.44 18.83 -21.03
N HIS A 190 -47.45 18.36 -20.26
CA HIS A 190 -47.59 18.09 -18.83
C HIS A 190 -46.46 17.24 -18.23
N PRO A 191 -46.10 17.50 -16.95
CA PRO A 191 -45.11 16.76 -16.19
C PRO A 191 -45.75 15.54 -15.51
N ASN A 192 -45.02 14.43 -15.39
CA ASN A 192 -45.44 13.33 -14.54
C ASN A 192 -44.63 13.35 -13.22
N MET A 193 -45.24 13.90 -12.18
CA MET A 193 -44.88 13.69 -10.79
C MET A 193 -45.76 12.56 -10.21
N ALA A 194 -45.18 11.86 -9.23
CA ALA A 194 -45.79 10.92 -8.28
C ALA A 194 -45.79 9.45 -8.76
N GLN A 195 -45.38 8.43 -8.02
CA GLN A 195 -45.31 8.25 -6.56
C GLN A 195 -44.29 7.17 -6.14
N PRO A 196 -43.95 7.10 -4.82
CA PRO A 196 -43.00 6.16 -4.25
C PRO A 196 -43.66 4.80 -3.95
N GLN A 197 -42.98 3.69 -4.25
CA GLN A 197 -43.38 2.39 -3.71
C GLN A 197 -42.57 2.06 -2.45
N SER A 198 -43.24 2.19 -1.31
CA SER A 198 -42.85 1.58 -0.05
C SER A 198 -43.26 0.11 -0.04
N LEU A 199 -42.31 -0.81 0.10
CA LEU A 199 -42.55 -2.14 0.68
C LEU A 199 -41.32 -2.57 1.48
N SER A 200 -41.42 -2.42 2.80
CA SER A 200 -40.75 -3.29 3.79
C SER A 200 -41.79 -4.31 4.27
N PRO A 201 -41.48 -5.27 5.17
CA PRO A 201 -40.30 -6.15 5.30
C PRO A 201 -40.76 -7.63 5.43
N ARG A 202 -39.78 -8.55 5.59
CA ARG A 202 -39.84 -9.92 6.19
C ARG A 202 -39.39 -11.03 5.24
N ARG A 203 -38.24 -11.63 5.53
CA ARG A 203 -38.20 -12.89 6.30
C ARG A 203 -36.78 -13.25 6.70
N ALA A 204 -36.66 -13.56 7.99
CA ALA A 204 -35.53 -14.23 8.62
C ALA A 204 -35.54 -15.74 8.30
N LEU A 205 -34.49 -16.42 8.80
CA LEU A 205 -34.15 -17.86 8.81
C LEU A 205 -33.27 -18.29 7.62
N ASN A 206 -32.14 -18.98 7.78
CA ASN A 206 -31.40 -19.49 8.94
C ASN A 206 -29.97 -19.88 8.42
N PRO A 207 -29.04 -20.38 9.25
CA PRO A 207 -27.60 -20.34 9.00
C PRO A 207 -27.11 -21.67 8.43
N THR A 208 -25.78 -21.82 8.38
CA THR A 208 -25.00 -23.03 8.08
C THR A 208 -24.57 -23.12 6.62
N TYR A 209 -23.30 -22.79 6.35
CA TYR A 209 -22.34 -23.75 5.78
C TYR A 209 -20.94 -23.16 5.88
N LEU A 210 -20.17 -23.66 6.86
CA LEU A 210 -18.72 -23.67 6.82
C LEU A 210 -18.29 -24.69 5.76
N PRO A 211 -17.24 -24.39 4.99
CA PRO A 211 -16.31 -25.43 4.59
C PRO A 211 -14.98 -25.24 5.33
N SER A 212 -14.66 -26.29 6.09
CA SER A 212 -13.46 -26.53 6.86
C SER A 212 -12.17 -26.33 6.07
N SER A 213 -11.17 -25.78 6.76
CA SER A 213 -9.75 -25.84 6.39
C SER A 213 -9.29 -27.29 6.16
N PRO A 214 -8.41 -27.55 5.19
CA PRO A 214 -7.48 -28.65 5.28
C PRO A 214 -6.18 -28.20 5.96
N LEU A 215 -5.92 -28.84 7.11
CA LEU A 215 -4.64 -28.87 7.81
C LEU A 215 -3.55 -29.43 6.88
N LEU A 216 -2.46 -28.70 6.69
CA LEU A 216 -1.24 -29.26 6.12
C LEU A 216 -0.44 -29.95 7.25
N PRO A 217 0.04 -31.19 7.04
CA PRO A 217 0.70 -31.96 8.07
C PRO A 217 2.15 -31.52 8.30
N LEU A 218 2.49 -31.35 9.59
CA LEU A 218 3.84 -31.43 10.14
C LEU A 218 4.49 -32.75 9.71
N SER A 219 5.58 -32.68 8.94
CA SER A 219 6.48 -33.83 8.74
C SER A 219 7.73 -33.61 9.58
N ALA A 220 7.79 -34.31 10.70
CA ALA A 220 8.98 -34.54 11.50
C ALA A 220 9.25 -36.06 11.56
N LYS A 221 10.54 -36.40 11.56
CA LYS A 221 11.19 -37.72 11.75
C LYS A 221 11.53 -38.47 10.46
N HIS A 222 12.82 -38.65 10.21
CA HIS A 222 13.55 -39.78 10.80
C HIS A 222 15.05 -39.47 10.93
N ALA A 223 15.55 -39.69 12.15
CA ALA A 223 16.93 -40.04 12.41
C ALA A 223 17.16 -41.51 12.00
N ALA A 224 18.35 -41.86 11.50
CA ALA A 224 19.26 -42.83 12.15
C ALA A 224 20.32 -43.41 11.19
N HIS A 225 21.56 -43.49 11.72
CA HIS A 225 22.66 -44.44 11.43
C HIS A 225 23.31 -44.44 10.02
N ALA A 226 24.60 -44.71 9.82
CA ALA A 226 25.80 -44.92 10.64
C ALA A 226 27.00 -45.00 9.66
N GLY A 227 28.22 -44.75 10.14
CA GLY A 227 29.46 -45.04 9.40
C GLY A 227 30.56 -44.02 9.71
N SER A 228 31.35 -44.19 10.77
CA SER A 228 32.58 -45.00 10.81
C SER A 228 33.80 -44.23 10.28
N GLY A 229 34.76 -43.94 11.16
CA GLY A 229 36.14 -43.74 10.73
C GLY A 229 36.99 -42.72 11.49
N VAL A 230 37.86 -43.25 12.36
CA VAL A 230 39.26 -42.83 12.59
C VAL A 230 39.58 -41.89 13.77
N ALA A 231 40.20 -42.56 14.73
CA ALA A 231 41.10 -42.18 15.82
C ALA A 231 42.03 -40.96 15.64
N GLY A 232 42.36 -40.36 16.79
CA GLY A 232 43.48 -39.43 17.02
C GLY A 232 43.23 -38.72 18.36
N ASP A 233 43.59 -39.30 19.50
CA ASP A 233 44.93 -39.30 20.12
C ASP A 233 45.20 -38.05 20.99
N GLY A 234 45.65 -38.32 22.22
CA GLY A 234 46.47 -37.43 23.04
C GLY A 234 45.80 -36.35 23.88
N GLY A 235 45.94 -36.43 25.21
CA GLY A 235 46.00 -35.20 26.03
C GLY A 235 45.50 -35.29 27.47
N ARG A 236 46.25 -36.01 28.33
CA ARG A 236 46.16 -35.95 29.80
C ARG A 236 46.54 -34.58 30.37
N GLY A 237 45.97 -34.25 31.53
CA GLY A 237 46.54 -33.35 32.53
C GLY A 237 45.54 -32.25 32.93
N GLY A 238 45.18 -32.04 34.18
CA GLY A 238 45.59 -32.62 35.45
C GLY A 238 44.71 -31.99 36.54
N ASP A 239 44.60 -32.70 37.65
CA ASP A 239 43.90 -32.35 38.87
C ASP A 239 44.57 -31.18 39.65
N ASP A 240 44.03 -30.90 40.84
CA ASP A 240 44.38 -29.95 41.93
C ASP A 240 43.56 -28.64 41.91
N VAL A 241 42.53 -28.44 42.77
CA VAL A 241 42.38 -28.50 44.25
C VAL A 241 43.22 -27.46 45.00
N SER A 242 42.53 -26.51 45.64
CA SER A 242 42.77 -25.83 46.94
C SER A 242 41.78 -24.65 46.98
N ASP A 243 40.71 -24.61 47.76
CA ASP A 243 40.56 -24.56 49.23
C ASP A 243 41.28 -23.39 49.94
N GLY A 244 40.52 -22.72 50.80
CA GLY A 244 41.00 -21.98 51.97
C GLY A 244 41.05 -20.45 51.89
N GLY A 245 40.27 -19.79 52.76
CA GLY A 245 40.75 -18.56 53.42
C GLY A 245 39.70 -17.51 53.78
N GLU A 246 39.14 -17.62 54.98
CA GLU A 246 38.44 -16.54 55.71
C GLU A 246 39.34 -15.33 56.00
N GLY A 247 38.71 -14.17 56.18
CA GLY A 247 39.27 -12.91 56.69
C GLY A 247 38.23 -11.81 56.69
#